data_AF-A0A850BFF0-F1
#
_entry.id   AF-A0A850BFF0-F1
#
_cell.length_a   1.000
_cell.length_b   1.000
_cell.length_c   1.000
_cell.angle_alpha   90.00
_cell.angle_beta   90.00
_cell.angle_gamma   90.00
#
_symmetry.space_group_name_H-M   'P 1'
#
loop_
_entity.id
_entity.type
_entity.pdbx_description
1 polymer ?
#
loop_
_entity_poly.entity_id
_entity_poly.type
_entity_poly.pdbx_seq_one_letter_code
_entity_poly.pdbx_strand_id
1 'polypeptide(L)'
;TDLLEAPIRRRQLPKSLSQHQAVELLDQGDVGRTPKRDRALLELMYAAGLRASEVVGVDLDHFDFASRTLRVFGKGNKERIVLFGETCAEAIESYVRGERVEAPAGTRPLFTNGQGRRLSTRTVQNVVARWARAAGLPPDTTPHTLRHSFATHLLDGGADLKSVQQLLGHESLATTQIYTHVSIERLREAVLEAHPKSRRRRTIE
;
A
#
# COMPACT_ATOMS: atom_id res chain seq x y z
N THR A 1 30.04 -27.19 38.24
CA THR A 1 29.50 -25.82 38.32
C THR A 1 28.95 -25.46 36.96
N ASP A 2 27.73 -25.90 36.69
CA ASP A 2 27.06 -25.65 35.41
C ASP A 2 26.39 -24.28 35.45
N LEU A 3 27.04 -23.29 34.84
CA LEU A 3 26.41 -22.02 34.52
C LEU A 3 25.55 -22.23 33.27
N LEU A 4 24.26 -22.42 33.49
CA LEU A 4 23.23 -22.30 32.47
C LEU A 4 23.26 -20.88 31.90
N GLU A 5 23.87 -20.71 30.73
CA GLU A 5 23.73 -19.48 29.95
C GLU A 5 22.25 -19.32 29.56
N ALA A 6 21.66 -18.19 29.93
CA ALA A 6 20.30 -17.85 29.56
C ALA A 6 20.18 -17.73 28.02
N PRO A 7 19.11 -18.25 27.41
CA PRO A 7 18.96 -18.19 25.96
C PRO A 7 18.82 -16.73 25.51
N ILE A 8 19.70 -16.32 24.61
CA ILE A 8 19.69 -14.99 23.99
C ILE A 8 18.31 -14.80 23.32
N ARG A 9 17.49 -13.86 23.84
CA ARG A 9 16.23 -13.45 23.19
C ARG A 9 16.55 -12.79 21.85
N ARG A 10 16.61 -13.58 20.77
CA ARG A 10 16.60 -13.07 19.40
C ARG A 10 15.23 -12.48 19.10
N ARG A 11 15.04 -11.19 19.37
CA ARG A 11 13.93 -10.45 18.78
C ARG A 11 14.29 -10.14 17.34
N GLN A 12 14.07 -11.11 16.44
CA GLN A 12 14.17 -10.88 15.00
C GLN A 12 12.82 -10.40 14.46
N LEU A 13 12.90 -9.32 13.69
CA LEU A 13 11.92 -8.27 13.40
C LEU A 13 10.66 -8.76 12.66
N PRO A 14 9.73 -7.83 12.37
CA PRO A 14 9.37 -7.64 10.98
C PRO A 14 9.94 -6.31 10.47
N LYS A 15 10.98 -6.40 9.62
CA LYS A 15 11.27 -5.27 8.71
C LYS A 15 10.11 -5.11 7.71
N SER A 16 9.40 -6.21 7.42
CA SER A 16 8.17 -6.35 6.63
C SER A 16 7.20 -7.27 7.38
N LEU A 17 5.89 -7.05 7.20
CA LEU A 17 4.85 -8.01 7.58
C LEU A 17 5.01 -9.29 6.75
N SER A 18 4.67 -10.44 7.32
CA SER A 18 4.47 -11.65 6.53
C SER A 18 3.22 -11.51 5.63
N GLN A 19 3.09 -12.37 4.62
CA GLN A 19 1.87 -12.45 3.80
C GLN A 19 0.62 -12.63 4.67
N HIS A 20 0.66 -13.50 5.68
CA HIS A 20 -0.44 -13.71 6.62
C HIS A 20 -0.80 -12.44 7.40
N GLN A 21 0.20 -11.75 7.97
CA GLN A 21 -0.02 -10.51 8.71
C GLN A 21 -0.58 -9.39 7.83
N ALA A 22 -0.16 -9.33 6.56
CA ALA A 22 -0.71 -8.40 5.59
C ALA A 22 -2.18 -8.71 5.26
N VAL A 23 -2.55 -9.99 5.13
CA VAL A 23 -3.96 -10.39 5.02
C VAL A 23 -4.73 -9.98 6.27
N GLU A 24 -4.24 -10.31 7.47
CA GLU A 24 -4.90 -9.97 8.74
C GLU A 24 -5.16 -8.47 8.87
N LEU A 25 -4.19 -7.64 8.47
CA LEU A 25 -4.37 -6.19 8.46
C LEU A 25 -5.47 -5.75 7.49
N LEU A 26 -5.44 -6.24 6.25
CA LEU A 26 -6.33 -5.76 5.19
C LEU A 26 -7.74 -6.37 5.25
N ASP A 27 -7.91 -7.51 5.92
CA ASP A 27 -9.21 -8.17 6.15
C ASP A 27 -9.85 -7.82 7.49
N GLN A 28 -9.21 -6.96 8.31
CA GLN A 28 -9.82 -6.44 9.52
C GLN A 28 -11.23 -5.93 9.24
N GLY A 29 -12.18 -6.25 10.12
CA GLY A 29 -13.54 -5.70 10.05
C GLY A 29 -13.57 -4.17 10.19
N ASP A 30 -14.75 -3.62 10.46
CA ASP A 30 -14.87 -2.17 10.58
C ASP A 30 -14.11 -1.64 11.80
N VAL A 31 -13.00 -0.94 11.55
CA VAL A 31 -12.14 -0.35 12.58
C VAL A 31 -12.25 1.17 12.57
N GLY A 32 -12.74 1.73 13.67
CA GLY A 32 -12.85 3.18 13.86
C GLY A 32 -14.09 3.80 13.20
N ARG A 33 -14.06 5.12 12.96
CA ARG A 33 -15.24 5.88 12.51
C ARG A 33 -15.40 5.95 10.99
N THR A 34 -14.36 5.59 10.24
CA THR A 34 -14.30 5.68 8.77
C THR A 34 -13.66 4.41 8.20
N PRO A 35 -14.26 3.24 8.45
CA PRO A 35 -13.66 1.96 8.12
C PRO A 35 -13.41 1.77 6.62
N LYS A 36 -14.31 2.24 5.74
CA LYS A 36 -14.10 2.09 4.29
C LYS A 36 -12.96 2.98 3.80
N ARG A 37 -12.88 4.23 4.27
CA ARG A 37 -11.75 5.12 3.95
C ARG A 37 -10.43 4.50 4.35
N ASP A 38 -10.36 4.01 5.58
CA ASP A 38 -9.13 3.47 6.12
C ASP A 38 -8.71 2.18 5.42
N ARG A 39 -9.67 1.29 5.07
CA ARG A 39 -9.41 0.10 4.26
C ARG A 39 -8.87 0.47 2.89
N ALA A 40 -9.53 1.38 2.17
CA ALA A 40 -9.08 1.85 0.86
C ALA A 40 -7.67 2.47 0.91
N LEU A 41 -7.37 3.20 1.98
CA LEU A 41 -6.05 3.77 2.22
C LEU A 41 -4.99 2.69 2.42
N LEU A 42 -5.27 1.67 3.24
CA LEU A 42 -4.34 0.58 3.51
C LEU A 42 -4.11 -0.29 2.27
N GLU A 43 -5.18 -0.64 1.55
CA GLU A 43 -5.13 -1.38 0.29
C GLU A 43 -4.26 -0.64 -0.72
N LEU A 44 -4.47 0.67 -0.92
CA LEU A 44 -3.68 1.44 -1.88
C LEU A 44 -2.21 1.57 -1.47
N MET A 45 -1.94 1.84 -0.19
CA MET A 45 -0.57 1.92 0.32
C MET A 45 0.18 0.61 0.10
N TYR A 46 -0.51 -0.51 0.33
CA TYR A 46 0.06 -1.84 0.15
C TYR A 46 0.24 -2.17 -1.33
N ALA A 47 -0.82 -2.09 -2.13
CA ALA A 47 -0.85 -2.52 -3.52
C ALA A 47 0.13 -1.75 -4.42
N ALA A 48 0.43 -0.49 -4.09
CA ALA A 48 1.30 0.36 -4.88
C ALA A 48 2.58 0.82 -4.15
N GLY A 49 2.84 0.30 -2.94
CA GLY A 49 4.04 0.63 -2.16
C GLY A 49 4.19 2.12 -1.84
N LEU A 50 3.09 2.86 -1.68
CA LEU A 50 3.13 4.33 -1.56
C LEU A 50 3.68 4.81 -0.21
N ARG A 51 4.38 5.95 -0.22
CA ARG A 51 4.72 6.69 1.00
C ARG A 51 3.46 7.35 1.57
N ALA A 52 3.48 7.62 2.88
CA ALA A 52 2.40 8.38 3.53
C ALA A 52 2.17 9.76 2.90
N SER A 53 3.23 10.43 2.43
CA SER A 53 3.12 11.72 1.72
C SER A 53 2.54 11.59 0.32
N GLU A 54 2.77 10.45 -0.35
CA GLU A 54 2.28 10.18 -1.69
C GLU A 54 0.79 9.86 -1.65
N VAL A 55 0.37 8.95 -0.75
CA VAL A 55 -1.04 8.55 -0.63
C VAL A 55 -1.96 9.71 -0.28
N VAL A 56 -1.53 10.64 0.59
CA VAL A 56 -2.34 11.83 0.88
C VAL A 56 -2.45 12.75 -0.34
N GLY A 57 -1.43 12.81 -1.20
CA GLY A 57 -1.39 13.64 -2.40
C GLY A 57 -2.18 13.09 -3.59
N VAL A 58 -2.81 11.93 -3.48
CA VAL A 58 -3.58 11.32 -4.56
C VAL A 58 -4.92 12.03 -4.75
N ASP A 59 -5.23 12.34 -6.01
CA ASP A 59 -6.52 12.82 -6.46
C ASP A 59 -7.24 11.76 -7.29
N LEU A 60 -8.57 11.85 -7.37
CA LEU A 60 -9.39 10.92 -8.16
C LEU A 60 -8.97 10.92 -9.64
N ASP A 61 -8.58 12.08 -10.16
CA ASP A 61 -8.19 12.26 -11.57
C ASP A 61 -6.78 11.68 -11.87
N HIS A 62 -6.07 11.17 -10.86
CA HIS A 62 -4.79 10.47 -11.05
C HIS A 62 -4.98 9.00 -11.42
N PHE A 63 -6.18 8.44 -11.24
CA PHE A 63 -6.47 7.04 -11.55
C PHE A 63 -6.92 6.87 -13.00
N ASP A 64 -6.44 5.79 -13.60
CA ASP A 64 -7.09 5.14 -14.71
C ASP A 64 -7.52 3.75 -14.24
N PHE A 65 -8.81 3.61 -13.92
CA PHE A 65 -9.39 2.36 -13.44
C PHE A 65 -9.46 1.28 -14.53
N ALA A 66 -9.55 1.67 -15.81
CA ALA A 66 -9.58 0.70 -16.92
C ALA A 66 -8.22 0.02 -17.05
N SER A 67 -7.14 0.80 -17.00
CA SER A 67 -5.78 0.25 -17.04
C SER A 67 -5.24 -0.15 -15.66
N ARG A 68 -5.99 0.05 -14.57
CA ARG A 68 -5.59 -0.12 -13.15
C ARG A 68 -4.23 0.50 -12.83
N THR A 69 -4.06 1.74 -13.29
CA THR A 69 -2.83 2.53 -13.08
C THR A 69 -3.13 3.81 -12.30
N LEU A 70 -2.15 4.25 -11.51
CA LEU A 70 -2.23 5.48 -10.73
C LEU A 70 -0.99 6.33 -10.99
N ARG A 71 -1.21 7.62 -11.28
CA ARG A 71 -0.16 8.63 -11.32
C ARG A 71 0.21 9.09 -9.90
N VAL A 72 1.50 9.01 -9.57
CA VAL A 72 2.03 9.36 -8.24
C VAL A 72 3.14 10.39 -8.38
N PHE A 73 3.09 11.41 -7.54
CA PHE A 73 4.08 12.49 -7.50
C PHE A 73 4.98 12.32 -6.27
N GLY A 74 6.26 12.06 -6.52
CA GLY A 74 7.29 11.89 -5.50
C GLY A 74 8.05 13.18 -5.17
N LYS A 75 9.21 13.04 -4.54
CA LYS A 75 10.12 14.15 -4.23
C LYS A 75 10.51 14.91 -5.50
N GLY A 76 10.51 16.24 -5.43
CA GLY A 76 10.79 17.10 -6.59
C GLY A 76 9.70 17.09 -7.65
N ASN A 77 8.47 16.72 -7.29
CA ASN A 77 7.32 16.58 -8.19
C ASN A 77 7.55 15.60 -9.35
N LYS A 78 8.45 14.62 -9.16
CA LYS A 78 8.71 13.59 -10.17
C LYS A 78 7.52 12.63 -10.24
N GLU A 79 6.93 12.52 -11.42
CA GLU A 79 5.82 11.63 -11.71
C GLU A 79 6.30 10.20 -11.97
N ARG A 80 5.55 9.23 -11.46
CA ARG A 80 5.65 7.82 -11.87
C ARG A 80 4.27 7.18 -11.93
N ILE A 81 4.16 6.14 -12.74
CA ILE A 81 2.99 5.27 -12.78
C ILE A 81 3.22 4.11 -11.81
N VAL A 82 2.22 3.82 -11.00
CA VAL A 82 2.13 2.60 -10.18
C VAL A 82 0.92 1.79 -10.60
N LEU A 83 0.98 0.49 -10.33
CA LEU A 83 -0.09 -0.46 -10.62
C LEU A 83 -0.85 -0.77 -9.35
N PHE A 84 -2.14 -1.08 -9.47
CA PHE A 84 -2.94 -1.59 -8.37
C PHE A 84 -3.85 -2.73 -8.83
N GLY A 85 -4.26 -3.57 -7.88
CA GLY A 85 -5.11 -4.72 -8.15
C GLY A 85 -6.61 -4.45 -7.95
N GLU A 86 -7.41 -5.45 -8.30
CA GLU A 86 -8.87 -5.39 -8.18
C GLU A 86 -9.35 -5.10 -6.75
N THR A 87 -8.72 -5.73 -5.76
CA THR A 87 -9.08 -5.52 -4.33
C THR A 87 -8.91 -4.07 -3.91
N CYS A 88 -7.88 -3.40 -4.41
CA CYS A 88 -7.67 -1.98 -4.18
C CYS A 88 -8.72 -1.13 -4.91
N ALA A 89 -9.09 -1.50 -6.14
CA ALA A 89 -10.13 -0.81 -6.91
C ALA A 89 -11.48 -0.88 -6.19
N GLU A 90 -11.90 -2.07 -5.78
CA GLU A 90 -13.13 -2.33 -5.03
C GLU A 90 -13.17 -1.56 -3.70
N ALA A 91 -12.05 -1.56 -2.96
CA ALA A 91 -11.96 -0.82 -1.70
C ALA A 91 -12.09 0.69 -1.91
N ILE A 92 -11.42 1.25 -2.93
CA ILE A 92 -11.53 2.66 -3.30
C ILE A 92 -12.96 3.01 -3.70
N GLU A 93 -13.60 2.20 -4.54
CA GLU A 93 -14.96 2.44 -4.99
C GLU A 93 -15.96 2.42 -3.81
N SER A 94 -15.85 1.42 -2.94
CA SER A 94 -16.69 1.31 -1.73
C SER A 94 -16.55 2.54 -0.82
N TYR A 95 -15.32 3.04 -0.65
CA TYR A 95 -15.06 4.27 0.09
C TYR A 95 -15.66 5.50 -0.59
N VAL A 96 -15.39 5.68 -1.89
CA VAL A 96 -15.85 6.85 -2.66
C VAL A 96 -17.38 6.95 -2.67
N ARG A 97 -18.08 5.82 -2.82
CA ARG A 97 -19.54 5.77 -2.80
C ARG A 97 -20.15 5.89 -1.40
N GLY A 98 -19.42 5.51 -0.35
CA GLY A 98 -19.98 5.34 1.00
C GLY A 98 -19.62 6.42 2.01
N GLU A 99 -18.34 6.78 2.13
CA GLU A 99 -17.84 7.62 3.24
C GLU A 99 -17.15 8.90 2.77
N ARG A 100 -16.78 9.00 1.50
CA ARG A 100 -16.02 10.14 0.99
C ARG A 100 -16.87 11.41 1.03
N VAL A 101 -16.36 12.43 1.73
CA VAL A 101 -16.90 13.79 1.68
C VAL A 101 -16.26 14.53 0.51
N GLU A 102 -17.07 15.17 -0.33
CA GLU A 102 -16.56 15.95 -1.46
C GLU A 102 -15.75 17.17 -0.99
N ALA A 103 -14.70 17.47 -1.74
CA ALA A 103 -13.88 18.64 -1.46
C ALA A 103 -14.55 19.91 -1.96
N PRO A 104 -14.33 21.06 -1.29
CA PRO A 104 -14.68 22.37 -1.85
C PRO A 104 -14.00 22.57 -3.22
N ALA A 105 -14.67 23.30 -4.12
CA ALA A 105 -14.31 23.42 -5.55
C ALA A 105 -12.80 23.62 -5.83
N GLY A 106 -12.31 22.96 -6.89
CA GLY A 106 -10.97 23.15 -7.46
C GLY A 106 -9.98 21.99 -7.28
N THR A 107 -10.21 21.05 -6.35
CA THR A 107 -9.40 19.84 -6.22
C THR A 107 -10.26 18.62 -5.92
N ARG A 108 -9.81 17.41 -6.30
CA ARG A 108 -10.55 16.16 -6.05
C ARG A 108 -9.70 15.16 -5.27
N PRO A 109 -9.25 15.48 -4.04
CA PRO A 109 -8.50 14.54 -3.20
C PRO A 109 -9.26 13.23 -3.06
N LEU A 110 -8.56 12.10 -3.21
CA LEU A 110 -9.14 10.79 -2.97
C LEU A 110 -9.53 10.68 -1.49
N PHE A 111 -8.54 10.81 -0.60
CA PHE A 111 -8.75 10.66 0.85
C PHE A 111 -9.06 11.98 1.53
N THR A 112 -10.28 12.10 2.05
CA THR A 112 -10.76 13.30 2.73
C THR A 112 -11.09 13.04 4.20
N ASN A 113 -11.01 14.12 4.99
CA ASN A 113 -11.57 14.16 6.34
C ASN A 113 -13.08 14.47 6.26
N GLY A 114 -13.74 14.54 7.42
CA GLY A 114 -15.18 14.83 7.50
C GLY A 114 -15.59 16.23 6.99
N GLN A 115 -14.64 17.07 6.59
CA GLN A 115 -14.87 18.39 6.00
C GLN A 115 -14.48 18.44 4.51
N GLY A 116 -14.21 17.29 3.87
CA GLY A 116 -13.79 17.24 2.47
C GLY A 116 -12.33 17.66 2.22
N ARG A 117 -11.56 17.96 3.28
CA ARG A 117 -10.14 18.34 3.16
C ARG A 117 -9.25 17.12 3.08
N ARG A 118 -8.15 17.22 2.33
CA ARG A 118 -7.13 16.17 2.21
C ARG A 118 -6.63 15.71 3.59
N LEU A 119 -6.42 14.41 3.74
CA LEU A 119 -5.82 13.87 4.96
C LEU A 119 -4.39 14.37 5.17
N SER A 120 -3.96 14.44 6.43
CA SER A 120 -2.56 14.67 6.79
C SER A 120 -1.77 13.36 6.82
N THR A 121 -0.46 13.41 6.63
CA THR A 121 0.43 12.24 6.81
C THR A 121 0.35 11.66 8.22
N ARG A 122 0.12 12.51 9.23
CA ARG A 122 -0.12 12.08 10.61
C ARG A 122 -1.42 11.28 10.74
N THR A 123 -2.46 11.65 10.01
CA THR A 123 -3.71 10.87 9.97
C THR A 123 -3.46 9.49 9.39
N VAL A 124 -2.69 9.37 8.30
CA VAL A 124 -2.29 8.09 7.70
C VAL A 124 -1.55 7.22 8.73
N GLN A 125 -0.56 7.77 9.43
CA GLN A 125 0.17 7.04 10.48
C GLN A 125 -0.77 6.54 11.58
N ASN A 126 -1.71 7.36 12.03
CA ASN A 126 -2.70 6.98 13.05
C ASN A 126 -3.67 5.90 12.56
N VAL A 127 -4.03 5.91 11.27
CA VAL A 127 -4.85 4.85 10.65
C VAL A 127 -4.08 3.53 10.68
N VAL A 128 -2.84 3.50 10.17
CA VAL A 128 -2.01 2.29 10.16
C VAL A 128 -1.83 1.73 11.56
N ALA A 129 -1.47 2.57 12.54
CA ALA A 129 -1.29 2.12 13.92
C ALA A 129 -2.57 1.57 14.55
N ARG A 130 -3.74 2.18 14.26
CA ARG A 130 -5.03 1.71 14.78
C ARG A 130 -5.40 0.35 14.18
N TRP A 131 -5.26 0.19 12.87
CA TRP A 131 -5.60 -1.05 12.17
C TRP A 131 -4.62 -2.18 12.51
N ALA A 132 -3.33 -1.88 12.61
CA ALA A 132 -2.33 -2.84 13.07
C ALA A 132 -2.65 -3.36 14.49
N ARG A 133 -3.04 -2.46 15.42
CA ARG A 133 -3.46 -2.87 16.76
C ARG A 133 -4.69 -3.76 16.73
N ALA A 134 -5.70 -3.41 15.92
CA ALA A 134 -6.90 -4.23 15.76
C ALA A 134 -6.58 -5.64 15.22
N ALA A 135 -5.62 -5.72 14.30
CA ALA A 135 -5.12 -6.97 13.74
C ALA A 135 -4.14 -7.74 14.63
N GLY A 136 -3.87 -7.28 15.87
CA GLY A 136 -2.90 -7.94 16.75
C GLY A 136 -1.45 -7.86 16.27
N LEU A 137 -1.14 -6.94 15.34
CA LEU A 137 0.18 -6.77 14.76
C LEU A 137 1.13 -5.99 15.68
N PRO A 138 2.45 -6.07 15.43
CA PRO A 138 3.44 -5.35 16.21
C PRO A 138 3.16 -3.84 16.30
N PRO A 139 3.37 -3.21 17.46
CA PRO A 139 3.03 -1.79 17.69
C PRO A 139 3.88 -0.81 16.87
N ASP A 140 4.99 -1.28 16.31
CA ASP A 140 5.88 -0.56 15.39
C ASP A 140 5.50 -0.76 13.90
N THR A 141 4.32 -1.31 13.61
CA THR A 141 3.76 -1.34 12.25
C THR A 141 3.44 0.09 11.80
N THR A 142 4.13 0.55 10.76
CA THR A 142 4.04 1.91 10.23
C THR A 142 3.79 1.92 8.72
N PRO A 143 3.51 3.09 8.11
CA PRO A 143 3.55 3.23 6.64
C PRO A 143 4.80 2.65 5.97
N HIS A 144 5.96 2.79 6.63
CA HIS A 144 7.22 2.24 6.10
C HIS A 144 7.24 0.71 6.15
N THR A 145 6.67 0.10 7.19
CA THR A 145 6.51 -1.36 7.29
C THR A 145 5.68 -1.90 6.13
N LEU A 146 4.55 -1.24 5.79
CA LEU A 146 3.70 -1.66 4.66
C LEU A 146 4.43 -1.59 3.33
N ARG A 147 5.11 -0.47 3.07
CA ARG A 147 5.91 -0.29 1.86
C ARG A 147 7.05 -1.30 1.75
N HIS A 148 7.72 -1.61 2.86
CA HIS A 148 8.75 -2.64 2.86
C HIS A 148 8.15 -4.03 2.61
N SER A 149 6.98 -4.31 3.18
CA SER A 149 6.25 -5.57 2.94
C SER A 149 5.90 -5.75 1.46
N PHE A 150 5.40 -4.71 0.80
CA PHE A 150 5.16 -4.70 -0.64
C PHE A 150 6.44 -5.04 -1.42
N ALA A 151 7.56 -4.39 -1.09
CA ALA A 151 8.84 -4.62 -1.75
C ALA A 151 9.33 -6.07 -1.56
N THR A 152 9.32 -6.55 -0.32
CA THR A 152 9.75 -7.91 0.03
C THR A 152 8.88 -8.95 -0.67
N HIS A 153 7.55 -8.79 -0.67
CA HIS A 153 6.66 -9.76 -1.30
C HIS A 153 6.73 -9.77 -2.82
N LEU A 154 7.05 -8.63 -3.45
CA LEU A 154 7.39 -8.62 -4.87
C LEU A 154 8.64 -9.45 -5.16
N LEU A 155 9.70 -9.27 -4.38
CA LEU A 155 10.94 -10.05 -4.51
C LEU A 155 10.70 -11.54 -4.26
N ASP A 156 9.95 -11.89 -3.20
CA ASP A 156 9.57 -13.27 -2.88
C ASP A 156 8.69 -13.90 -3.97
N GLY A 157 7.91 -13.07 -4.68
CA GLY A 157 7.13 -13.46 -5.86
C GLY A 157 7.94 -13.59 -7.14
N GLY A 158 9.26 -13.38 -7.10
CA GLY A 158 10.16 -13.53 -8.25
C GLY A 158 10.34 -12.27 -9.09
N ALA A 159 9.85 -11.10 -8.63
CA ALA A 159 10.16 -9.84 -9.30
C ALA A 159 11.66 -9.52 -9.18
N ASP A 160 12.25 -8.99 -10.24
CA ASP A 160 13.65 -8.56 -10.18
C ASP A 160 13.81 -7.27 -9.35
N LEU A 161 14.96 -7.12 -8.70
CA LEU A 161 15.25 -6.00 -7.81
C LEU A 161 15.15 -4.63 -8.51
N LYS A 162 15.48 -4.56 -9.80
CA LYS A 162 15.46 -3.31 -10.55
C LYS A 162 14.01 -2.85 -10.79
N SER A 163 13.13 -3.77 -11.17
CA SER A 163 11.69 -3.54 -11.27
C SER A 163 11.08 -3.06 -9.96
N VAL A 164 11.44 -3.69 -8.82
CA VAL A 164 10.97 -3.28 -7.50
C VAL A 164 11.45 -1.87 -7.14
N GLN A 165 12.72 -1.54 -7.40
CA GLN A 165 13.27 -0.20 -7.14
C GLN A 165 12.60 0.89 -7.98
N GLN A 166 12.25 0.58 -9.24
CA GLN A 166 11.53 1.49 -10.13
C GLN A 166 10.11 1.77 -9.62
N LEU A 167 9.35 0.73 -9.23
CA LEU A 167 8.01 0.88 -8.63
C LEU A 167 8.02 1.77 -7.38
N LEU A 168 9.06 1.62 -6.55
CA LEU A 168 9.23 2.40 -5.34
C LEU A 168 9.76 3.82 -5.60
N GLY A 169 10.20 4.17 -6.80
CA GLY A 169 10.67 5.53 -7.12
C GLY A 169 11.94 5.93 -6.38
N HIS A 170 12.93 5.05 -6.30
CA HIS A 170 14.26 5.39 -5.74
C HIS A 170 15.01 6.34 -6.69
N GLU A 171 15.53 7.45 -6.15
CA GLU A 171 16.07 8.62 -6.88
C GLU A 171 17.29 8.36 -7.80
N SER A 172 17.86 7.15 -7.80
CA SER A 172 19.05 6.82 -8.57
C SER A 172 18.82 5.60 -9.46
N LEU A 173 18.00 5.77 -10.49
CA LEU A 173 18.23 5.24 -11.83
C LEU A 173 17.52 6.20 -12.77
N ALA A 174 18.29 6.81 -13.67
CA ALA A 174 17.84 7.82 -14.61
C ALA A 174 16.54 7.39 -15.30
N THR A 175 15.54 8.28 -15.20
CA THR A 175 14.36 8.36 -16.07
C THR A 175 13.43 7.14 -16.12
N THR A 176 12.13 7.38 -16.14
CA THR A 176 11.06 6.41 -16.44
C THR A 176 11.12 5.95 -17.91
N GLN A 177 12.31 5.65 -18.42
CA GLN A 177 12.55 5.29 -19.81
C GLN A 177 12.95 3.82 -19.88
N ILE A 178 12.19 3.12 -20.71
CA ILE A 178 12.21 1.67 -20.97
C ILE A 178 11.34 0.88 -19.98
N TYR A 179 10.03 1.06 -20.13
CA TYR A 179 9.15 -0.10 -20.08
C TYR A 179 8.80 -0.49 -21.51
N THR A 180 9.26 -1.64 -21.96
CA THR A 180 8.63 -2.28 -23.12
C THR A 180 7.24 -2.76 -22.70
N HIS A 181 6.29 -2.89 -23.62
CA HIS A 181 4.97 -3.45 -23.28
C HIS A 181 5.08 -4.79 -22.53
N VAL A 182 6.04 -5.63 -22.92
CA VAL A 182 6.33 -6.92 -22.26
C VAL A 182 6.83 -6.73 -20.82
N SER A 183 7.63 -5.71 -20.56
CA SER A 183 8.10 -5.38 -19.21
C SER A 183 6.97 -4.87 -18.32
N ILE A 184 6.01 -4.11 -18.87
CA ILE A 184 4.83 -3.64 -18.12
C ILE A 184 3.96 -4.82 -17.71
N GLU A 185 3.70 -5.75 -18.62
CA GLU A 185 2.81 -6.88 -18.33
C GLU A 185 3.39 -7.79 -17.25
N ARG A 186 4.69 -8.11 -17.33
CA ARG A 186 5.37 -8.88 -16.27
C ARG A 186 5.38 -8.16 -14.92
N LEU A 187 5.57 -6.84 -14.93
CA LEU A 187 5.53 -6.03 -13.72
C LEU A 187 4.13 -6.04 -13.10
N ARG A 188 3.10 -5.98 -13.96
CA ARG A 188 1.69 -6.06 -13.57
C ARG A 188 1.38 -7.39 -12.92
N GLU A 189 1.72 -8.50 -13.57
CA GLU A 189 1.58 -9.85 -13.01
C GLU A 189 2.27 -9.96 -11.66
N ALA A 190 3.51 -9.50 -11.54
CA ALA A 190 4.26 -9.53 -10.28
C ALA A 190 3.56 -8.74 -9.17
N VAL A 191 3.08 -7.52 -9.45
CA VAL A 191 2.34 -6.69 -8.47
C VAL A 191 1.03 -7.35 -8.05
N LEU A 192 0.29 -7.90 -9.02
CA LEU A 192 -0.98 -8.58 -8.74
C LEU A 192 -0.76 -9.85 -7.91
N GLU A 193 0.23 -10.67 -8.25
CA GLU A 193 0.56 -11.90 -7.52
C GLU A 193 1.12 -11.64 -6.12
N ALA A 194 1.95 -10.60 -5.96
CA ALA A 194 2.52 -10.23 -4.66
C ALA A 194 1.48 -9.72 -3.66
N HIS A 195 0.32 -9.26 -4.14
CA HIS A 195 -0.77 -8.81 -3.27
C HIS A 195 -1.27 -9.97 -2.38
N PRO A 196 -1.40 -9.81 -1.06
CA PRO A 196 -1.66 -10.89 -0.11
C PRO A 196 -3.02 -11.56 -0.35
N LYS A 197 -3.95 -10.84 -0.98
CA LYS A 197 -5.28 -11.33 -1.33
C LYS A 197 -5.37 -12.00 -2.71
N SER A 198 -4.30 -12.04 -3.50
CA SER A 198 -4.28 -12.65 -4.84
C SER A 198 -4.51 -14.17 -4.78
N ARG A 199 -3.82 -14.85 -3.85
CA ARG A 199 -3.81 -16.31 -3.71
C ARG A 199 -5.16 -16.89 -3.29
N ARG A 200 -6.00 -16.15 -2.56
CA ARG A 200 -7.32 -16.61 -2.12
C ARG A 200 -8.35 -16.66 -3.25
N ARG A 201 -8.21 -15.82 -4.30
CA ARG A 201 -9.14 -15.84 -5.43
C ARG A 201 -8.98 -17.07 -6.32
N ARG A 202 -7.75 -17.59 -6.49
CA ARG A 202 -7.47 -18.81 -7.28
C ARG A 202 -8.08 -20.10 -6.70
N THR A 203 -8.56 -20.09 -5.47
CA THR A 203 -9.19 -21.26 -4.82
C THR A 203 -10.72 -21.24 -4.96
N ILE A 204 -11.29 -20.14 -5.46
CA ILE A 204 -12.75 -19.92 -5.56
C ILE A 204 -13.23 -19.91 -7.03
N GLU A 205 -12.31 -19.97 -7.99
CA GLU A 205 -12.59 -20.23 -9.42
C GLU A 205 -12.30 -21.71 -9.76
#